data_AF-A0A5K0UX89-F1
#
_entry.id   AF-A0A5K0UX89-F1
#
_cell.length_a   1.000
_cell.length_b   1.000
_cell.length_c   1.000
_cell.angle_alpha   90.00
_cell.angle_beta   90.00
_cell.angle_gamma   90.00
#
_symmetry.space_group_name_H-M   'P 1'
#
loop_
_entity.id
_entity.type
_entity.pdbx_description
1 polymer ?
#
loop_
_entity_poly.entity_id
_entity_poly.type
_entity_poly.pdbx_seq_one_letter_code
_entity_poly.pdbx_strand_id
1 'polypeptide(L)'
;VIESVGEGVTDLQPGDHVLPVFTGECGDCAHCKSEESNMCDLLRIDPDRGVMLADGQSRFTINGQPINHFLGTSTFSEYTVVHSGCVAKINSEAPLETICVLSCGFCT
;
A
#
# COMPACT_ATOMS: atom_id res chain seq x y z
N VAL A 1 0.07 8.24 -8.05
CA VAL A 1 -1.17 8.25 -8.86
C VAL A 1 -1.44 6.83 -9.30
N ILE A 2 -2.69 6.37 -9.20
CA ILE A 2 -3.07 5.01 -9.63
C ILE A 2 -2.97 4.91 -11.15
N GLU A 3 -2.20 3.94 -11.64
CA GLU A 3 -2.09 3.61 -13.06
C GLU A 3 -3.18 2.60 -13.48
N SER A 4 -3.31 1.50 -12.73
CA SER A 4 -4.32 0.48 -12.92
C SER A 4 -4.71 -0.16 -11.57
N VAL A 5 -5.81 -0.91 -11.56
CA VAL A 5 -6.28 -1.65 -10.37
C VAL A 5 -6.50 -3.13 -10.71
N GLY A 6 -6.29 -4.00 -9.72
CA GLY A 6 -6.56 -5.43 -9.84
C GLY A 6 -8.05 -5.76 -9.75
N GLU A 7 -8.39 -7.01 -10.10
CA GLU A 7 -9.75 -7.53 -9.93
C GLU A 7 -10.21 -7.42 -8.46
N GLY A 8 -11.45 -6.99 -8.25
CA GLY A 8 -12.06 -6.86 -6.92
C GLY A 8 -11.80 -5.52 -6.21
N VAL A 9 -10.92 -4.66 -6.74
CA VAL A 9 -10.74 -3.30 -6.23
C VAL A 9 -11.89 -2.42 -6.72
N THR A 10 -12.64 -1.82 -5.79
CA THR A 10 -13.85 -1.01 -6.12
C THR A 10 -13.79 0.43 -5.61
N ASP A 11 -12.86 0.73 -4.72
CA ASP A 11 -12.68 2.00 -4.01
C ASP A 11 -11.59 2.90 -4.61
N LEU A 12 -10.82 2.36 -5.56
CA LEU A 12 -9.74 3.04 -6.29
C LEU A 12 -9.96 2.90 -7.80
N GLN A 13 -9.50 3.89 -8.56
CA GLN A 13 -9.53 3.86 -10.02
C GLN A 13 -8.30 4.56 -10.62
N PRO A 14 -7.95 4.28 -11.90
CA PRO A 14 -6.91 5.02 -12.62
C PRO A 14 -7.08 6.54 -12.51
N GLY A 15 -5.98 7.24 -12.26
CA GLY A 15 -5.94 8.69 -12.07
C GLY A 15 -6.09 9.17 -10.63
N ASP A 16 -6.52 8.32 -9.70
CA ASP A 16 -6.62 8.71 -8.29
C ASP A 16 -5.24 9.07 -7.71
N HIS A 17 -5.19 10.18 -6.97
CA HIS A 17 -4.04 10.52 -6.14
C HIS A 17 -4.09 9.70 -4.86
N VAL A 18 -2.96 9.11 -4.50
CA VAL A 18 -2.88 8.14 -3.42
C VAL A 18 -1.56 8.23 -2.66
N LEU A 19 -1.58 7.81 -1.40
CA LEU A 19 -0.40 7.57 -0.58
C LEU A 19 -0.34 6.07 -0.20
N PRO A 20 0.73 5.35 -0.57
CA PRO A 20 1.01 4.03 -0.01
C PRO A 20 1.40 4.14 1.47
N VAL A 21 0.80 3.29 2.31
CA VAL A 21 1.04 3.24 3.76
C VAL A 21 1.63 1.87 4.12
N PHE A 22 2.63 1.84 5.01
CA PHE A 22 3.38 0.63 5.37
C PHE A 22 2.58 -0.37 6.24
N THR A 23 1.43 0.05 6.74
CA THR A 23 0.44 -0.77 7.46
C THR A 23 -0.93 -0.42 6.87
N GLY A 24 -1.74 -1.43 6.56
CA GLY A 24 -3.02 -1.24 5.88
C GLY A 24 -4.24 -1.45 6.77
N GLU A 25 -5.40 -1.30 6.17
CA GLU A 25 -6.71 -1.49 6.77
C GLU A 25 -7.55 -2.38 5.84
N CYS A 26 -7.95 -3.57 6.31
CA CYS A 26 -8.77 -4.48 5.51
C CYS A 26 -10.29 -4.27 5.68
N GLY A 27 -10.71 -3.45 6.66
CA GLY A 27 -12.13 -3.22 6.98
C GLY A 27 -12.86 -4.38 7.67
N ASP A 28 -12.37 -5.62 7.56
CA ASP A 28 -13.14 -6.80 7.97
C ASP A 28 -12.66 -7.50 9.25
N CYS A 29 -11.41 -7.30 9.64
CA CYS A 29 -10.84 -7.94 10.84
C CYS A 29 -11.31 -7.28 12.15
N ALA A 30 -11.10 -7.94 13.29
CA ALA A 30 -11.53 -7.44 14.59
C ALA A 30 -10.89 -6.08 14.93
N HIS A 31 -9.62 -5.90 14.56
CA HIS A 31 -8.91 -4.64 14.76
C HIS A 31 -9.46 -3.51 13.88
N CYS A 32 -9.75 -3.75 12.60
CA CYS A 32 -10.35 -2.73 11.72
C CYS A 32 -11.77 -2.35 12.13
N LYS A 33 -12.51 -3.25 12.79
CA LYS A 33 -13.87 -2.98 13.31
C LYS A 33 -13.86 -2.33 14.70
N SER A 34 -12.69 -2.18 15.32
CA SER A 34 -12.53 -1.53 16.62
C SER A 34 -12.39 -0.02 16.44
N GLU A 35 -12.99 0.76 17.34
CA GLU A 35 -12.81 2.22 17.38
C GLU A 35 -11.44 2.65 17.92
N GLU A 36 -10.72 1.72 18.57
CA GLU A 36 -9.49 2.01 19.32
C GLU A 36 -8.20 1.55 18.62
N SER A 37 -8.31 0.76 17.54
CA SER A 37 -7.16 0.07 16.95
C SER A 37 -7.01 0.34 15.45
N ASN A 38 -5.76 0.49 15.02
CA ASN A 38 -5.35 0.56 13.62
C ASN A 38 -4.47 -0.65 13.20
N MET A 39 -4.36 -1.67 14.05
CA MET A 39 -3.44 -2.80 13.88
C MET A 39 -4.09 -3.96 13.12
N CYS A 40 -4.39 -3.77 11.84
CA CYS A 40 -5.08 -4.75 11.01
C CYS A 40 -4.43 -6.15 11.08
N ASP A 41 -5.24 -7.20 11.33
CA ASP A 41 -4.74 -8.58 11.42
C ASP A 41 -4.08 -9.06 10.11
N LEU A 42 -4.61 -8.60 8.97
CA LEU A 42 -4.16 -9.00 7.63
C LEU A 42 -3.01 -8.14 7.11
N LEU A 43 -3.12 -6.82 7.29
CA LEU A 43 -2.30 -5.82 6.60
C LEU A 43 -1.34 -5.06 7.53
N ARG A 44 -1.21 -5.47 8.79
CA ARG A 44 -0.18 -4.91 9.69
C ARG A 44 1.22 -5.04 9.09
N ILE A 45 2.08 -4.11 9.52
CA ILE A 45 3.49 -4.04 9.15
C ILE A 45 4.20 -5.40 9.28
N ASP A 46 5.00 -5.73 8.28
CA ASP A 46 5.81 -6.94 8.21
C ASP A 46 7.07 -6.65 7.39
N PRO A 47 8.22 -6.40 8.06
CA PRO A 47 9.46 -6.05 7.39
C PRO A 47 10.11 -7.23 6.64
N ASP A 48 9.75 -8.47 6.96
CA ASP A 48 10.41 -9.67 6.46
C ASP A 48 9.69 -10.31 5.25
N ARG A 49 8.45 -9.90 4.98
CA ARG A 49 7.60 -10.53 3.94
C ARG A 49 8.23 -10.60 2.55
N GLY A 50 8.78 -9.50 2.05
CA GLY A 50 9.42 -9.45 0.73
C GLY A 50 8.54 -9.69 -0.50
N VAL A 51 7.28 -10.10 -0.35
CA VAL A 51 6.40 -10.52 -1.46
C VAL A 51 4.96 -10.05 -1.29
N MET A 52 4.14 -10.16 -2.33
CA MET A 52 2.71 -9.84 -2.27
C MET A 52 1.92 -10.90 -1.51
N LEU A 53 0.92 -10.45 -0.74
CA LEU A 53 0.04 -11.33 0.03
C LEU A 53 -0.79 -12.29 -0.83
N ALA A 54 -1.18 -11.85 -2.04
CA ALA A 54 -2.10 -12.60 -2.88
C ALA A 54 -1.55 -13.94 -3.38
N ASP A 55 -0.25 -13.99 -3.70
CA ASP A 55 0.38 -15.15 -4.35
C ASP A 55 1.78 -15.48 -3.82
N GLY A 56 2.30 -14.72 -2.86
CA GLY A 56 3.65 -14.90 -2.33
C GLY A 56 4.75 -14.62 -3.36
N GLN A 57 4.46 -13.88 -4.43
CA GLN A 57 5.44 -13.53 -5.47
C GLN A 57 5.83 -12.05 -5.41
N SER A 58 7.03 -11.73 -5.89
CA SER A 58 7.40 -10.34 -6.17
C SER A 58 6.73 -9.84 -7.46
N ARG A 59 6.67 -8.51 -7.60
CA ARG A 59 6.26 -7.81 -8.82
C ARG A 59 7.45 -7.14 -9.51
N PHE A 60 8.64 -7.23 -8.90
CA PHE A 60 9.87 -6.67 -9.40
C PHE A 60 10.82 -7.78 -9.83
N THR A 61 11.40 -7.62 -11.00
CA THR A 61 12.44 -8.53 -11.51
C THR A 61 13.52 -7.74 -12.22
N ILE A 62 14.77 -8.16 -12.09
CA ILE A 62 15.87 -7.74 -12.97
C ILE A 62 16.48 -9.00 -13.58
N ASN A 63 16.55 -9.08 -14.91
CA ASN A 63 17.09 -10.23 -15.62
C ASN A 63 16.46 -11.57 -15.21
N GLY A 64 15.15 -11.57 -14.93
CA GLY A 64 14.40 -12.73 -14.47
C GLY A 64 14.64 -13.13 -13.01
N GLN A 65 15.46 -12.40 -12.26
CA GLN A 65 15.64 -12.60 -10.81
C GLN A 65 14.67 -11.70 -10.03
N PRO A 66 13.91 -12.24 -9.07
CA PRO A 66 12.97 -11.45 -8.29
C PRO A 66 13.71 -10.49 -7.34
N ILE A 67 13.16 -9.29 -7.17
CA ILE A 67 13.59 -8.30 -6.19
C ILE A 67 12.52 -8.18 -5.12
N ASN A 68 12.88 -8.29 -3.85
CA ASN A 68 11.91 -8.24 -2.78
C ASN A 68 11.20 -6.90 -2.68
N HIS A 69 9.93 -6.96 -2.29
CA HIS A 69 9.20 -5.81 -1.78
C HIS A 69 9.71 -5.38 -0.40
N PHE A 70 9.48 -4.13 -0.04
CA PHE A 70 9.74 -3.63 1.31
C PHE A 70 8.49 -2.97 1.87
N LEU A 71 8.06 -3.42 3.06
CA LEU A 71 6.85 -2.96 3.76
C LEU A 71 5.57 -2.94 2.90
N GLY A 72 5.53 -3.78 1.86
CA GLY A 72 4.41 -3.84 0.91
C GLY A 72 4.21 -2.58 0.06
N THR A 73 5.13 -1.61 0.08
CA THR A 73 4.99 -0.33 -0.65
C THR A 73 6.06 -0.13 -1.71
N SER A 74 7.34 -0.41 -1.41
CA SER A 74 8.48 -0.31 -2.35
C SER A 74 8.49 0.98 -3.19
N THR A 75 8.39 2.14 -2.54
CA THR A 75 8.20 3.45 -3.21
C THR A 75 9.45 4.01 -3.90
N PHE A 76 10.59 3.31 -3.85
CA PHE A 76 11.81 3.67 -4.58
C PHE A 76 11.83 3.03 -5.97
N SER A 77 10.75 3.23 -6.72
CA SER A 77 10.54 2.76 -8.09
C SER A 77 9.56 3.70 -8.78
N GLU A 78 9.68 3.89 -10.09
CA GLU A 78 8.73 4.71 -10.87
C GLU A 78 7.30 4.17 -10.79
N TYR A 79 7.18 2.84 -10.71
CA TYR A 79 5.92 2.11 -10.50
C TYR A 79 6.09 1.06 -9.41
N THR A 80 5.03 0.84 -8.64
CA THR A 80 4.98 -0.20 -7.61
C THR A 80 3.59 -0.82 -7.58
N VAL A 81 3.49 -2.04 -7.08
CA VAL A 81 2.24 -2.76 -6.88
C VAL A 81 2.02 -2.91 -5.38
N VAL A 82 0.88 -2.46 -4.90
CA VAL A 82 0.53 -2.39 -3.47
C VAL A 82 -0.86 -2.99 -3.29
N HIS A 83 -1.09 -3.67 -2.17
CA HIS A 83 -2.43 -4.13 -1.80
C HIS A 83 -3.35 -2.92 -1.60
N SER A 84 -4.59 -2.93 -2.12
CA SER A 84 -5.49 -1.76 -2.08
C SER A 84 -5.71 -1.22 -0.66
N GLY A 85 -5.90 -2.11 0.32
CA GLY A 85 -6.01 -1.72 1.74
C GLY A 85 -4.75 -1.06 2.35
N CYS A 86 -3.61 -1.05 1.65
CA CYS A 86 -2.40 -0.30 2.05
C CYS A 86 -2.23 1.00 1.24
N VAL A 87 -3.29 1.47 0.56
CA VAL A 87 -3.28 2.66 -0.29
C VAL A 87 -4.40 3.59 0.15
N ALA A 88 -4.05 4.78 0.61
CA ALA A 88 -5.03 5.80 0.97
C ALA A 88 -5.29 6.74 -0.21
N LYS A 89 -6.54 6.78 -0.69
CA LYS A 89 -7.00 7.82 -1.65
C LYS A 89 -7.02 9.18 -0.97
N ILE A 90 -6.48 10.18 -1.67
CA ILE A 90 -6.33 11.56 -1.15
C ILE A 90 -6.94 12.57 -2.11
N ASN A 91 -7.03 13.82 -1.64
CA ASN A 91 -7.43 14.94 -2.49
C ASN A 91 -6.46 15.11 -3.67
N SER A 92 -6.98 15.13 -4.89
CA SER A 92 -6.21 15.31 -6.12
C SER A 92 -5.52 16.66 -6.24
N GLU A 93 -5.97 17.68 -5.50
CA GLU A 93 -5.37 19.01 -5.48
C GLU A 93 -4.18 19.11 -4.51
N ALA A 94 -3.93 18.08 -3.70
CA ALA A 94 -2.86 18.11 -2.70
C ALA A 94 -1.47 17.94 -3.36
N PRO A 95 -0.46 18.74 -2.96
CA PRO A 95 0.89 18.70 -3.54
C PRO A 95 1.66 17.45 -3.07
N LEU A 96 1.74 16.42 -3.92
CA LEU A 96 2.29 15.10 -3.61
C LEU A 96 3.74 15.16 -3.08
N GLU A 97 4.54 16.10 -3.57
CA GLU A 97 5.92 16.34 -3.16
C GLU A 97 6.05 16.78 -1.69
N THR A 98 4.99 17.36 -1.14
CA THR A 98 4.94 17.81 0.26
C THR A 98 4.26 16.77 1.13
N ILE A 99 3.11 16.25 0.69
CA ILE A 99 2.28 15.39 1.53
C ILE A 99 2.74 13.93 1.59
N CYS A 100 3.74 13.53 0.81
CA CYS A 100 4.30 12.18 0.86
C CYS A 100 4.83 11.80 2.26
N VAL A 101 5.27 12.77 3.06
CA VAL A 101 5.75 12.54 4.43
C VAL A 101 4.64 12.10 5.41
N LEU A 102 3.37 12.30 5.04
CA LEU A 102 2.22 11.93 5.85
C LEU A 102 1.97 10.42 5.89
N SER A 103 2.58 9.63 4.99
CA SER A 103 2.33 8.18 4.93
C SER A 103 3.19 7.36 5.91
N CYS A 104 4.05 8.03 6.69
CA CYS A 104 4.87 7.39 7.71
C CYS A 104 5.18 8.38 8.85
N GLY A 105 6.43 8.84 8.97
CA GLY A 105 6.95 9.45 10.19
C GLY A 105 6.31 10.75 10.68
N PHE A 106 5.52 11.46 9.88
CA PHE A 106 4.79 12.63 10.37
C PHE A 106 3.53 12.25 11.18
N CYS A 107 2.88 11.14 10.83
CA CYS A 107 1.59 10.74 11.40
C CYS A 107 1.70 9.71 12.54
N THR A 108 2.90 9.29 12.90
CA THR A 108 3.21 8.32 13.97
C THR A 108 3.71 9.00 15.23
#